data_AF-A0A1M7EKE7-F1
#
_entry.id   AF-A0A1M7EKE7-F1
#
_cell.length_a   1.000
_cell.length_b   1.000
_cell.length_c   1.000
_cell.angle_alpha   90.00
_cell.angle_beta   90.00
_cell.angle_gamma   90.00
#
_symmetry.space_group_name_H-M   'P 1'
#
loop_
_entity.id
_entity.type
_entity.pdbx_description
1 polymer ?
#
loop_
_entity_poly.entity_id
_entity_poly.type
_entity_poly.pdbx_seq_one_letter_code
_entity_poly.pdbx_strand_id
1 'polypeptide(L)'
;MVGPALRKFDSHKAIHDAGLGGAKERIEGMRGLLEKKEYAHLAEEVDSFIEFVEGKIIVHADTEEEENGLYTVAVKNDPGLHDKVQHLIRDHDIMRIIAGKMKDEIRREDPDYQQLIDFANSVIIVNEIHSRDEEEALLEK
;
A
#
# COMPACT_ATOMS: atom_id res chain seq x y z
N MET A 1 5.41 17.62 -12.40
CA MET A 1 6.56 17.85 -11.50
C MET A 1 6.19 17.24 -10.16
N VAL A 2 6.97 16.28 -9.67
CA VAL A 2 6.82 15.75 -8.31
C VAL A 2 6.91 16.88 -7.30
N GLY A 3 5.93 16.94 -6.39
CA GLY A 3 5.92 17.95 -5.34
C GLY A 3 7.12 17.81 -4.40
N PRO A 4 7.63 18.91 -3.83
CA PRO A 4 8.79 18.88 -2.94
C PRO A 4 8.61 18.01 -1.68
N ALA A 5 7.36 17.66 -1.33
CA ALA A 5 7.04 16.77 -0.21
C ALA A 5 7.53 15.33 -0.44
N LEU A 6 7.44 14.79 -1.66
CA LEU A 6 7.84 13.41 -1.98
C LEU A 6 9.35 13.16 -1.86
N ARG A 7 10.16 14.23 -1.87
CA ARG A 7 11.63 14.14 -1.81
C ARG A 7 12.22 14.42 -0.44
N LYS A 8 11.39 14.81 0.53
CA LYS A 8 11.84 15.10 1.90
C LYS A 8 11.47 13.92 2.78
N PHE A 9 12.47 13.38 3.49
CA PHE A 9 12.30 12.23 4.38
C PHE A 9 11.07 12.38 5.28
N ASP A 10 10.97 13.44 6.08
CA ASP A 10 9.86 13.62 7.03
C ASP A 10 8.48 13.67 6.35
N SER A 11 8.39 14.34 5.19
CA SER A 11 7.11 14.50 4.49
C SER A 11 6.67 13.22 3.82
N HIS A 12 7.61 12.50 3.23
CA HIS A 12 7.38 11.22 2.59
C HIS A 12 7.02 10.15 3.63
N LYS A 13 7.82 10.05 4.71
CA LYS A 13 7.54 9.19 5.84
C LYS A 13 6.17 9.44 6.46
N ALA A 14 5.75 10.70 6.58
CA ALA A 14 4.42 11.01 7.11
C ALA A 14 3.28 10.44 6.23
N ILE A 15 3.48 10.34 4.91
CA ILE A 15 2.52 9.70 3.99
C ILE A 15 2.48 8.19 4.24
N HIS A 16 3.64 7.54 4.37
CA HIS A 16 3.73 6.11 4.72
C HIS A 16 3.10 5.78 6.06
N ASP A 17 3.44 6.54 7.11
CA ASP A 17 2.92 6.32 8.45
C ASP A 17 1.39 6.51 8.48
N ALA A 18 0.85 7.48 7.73
CA ALA A 18 -0.59 7.71 7.59
C ALA A 18 -1.28 6.57 6.82
N GLY A 19 -0.67 6.09 5.73
CA GLY A 19 -1.15 4.93 4.96
C GLY A 19 -1.20 3.66 5.82
N LEU A 20 -0.11 3.38 6.54
CA LEU A 20 0.02 2.21 7.41
C LEU A 20 -0.97 2.25 8.58
N GLY A 21 -1.08 3.40 9.26
CA GLY A 21 -2.02 3.58 10.37
C GLY A 21 -3.47 3.40 9.95
N GLY A 22 -3.87 4.04 8.84
CA GLY A 22 -5.24 3.96 8.32
C GLY A 22 -5.62 2.57 7.82
N ALA A 23 -4.66 1.80 7.31
CA ALA A 23 -4.87 0.40 6.94
C ALA A 23 -5.03 -0.50 8.18
N LYS A 24 -4.18 -0.32 9.21
CA LYS A 24 -4.24 -1.11 10.46
C LYS A 24 -5.59 -0.92 11.17
N GLU A 25 -6.08 0.31 11.26
CA GLU A 25 -7.38 0.61 11.89
C GLU A 25 -8.54 -0.14 11.22
N ARG A 26 -8.59 -0.16 9.89
CA ARG A 26 -9.62 -0.87 9.12
C ARG A 26 -9.55 -2.38 9.30
N ILE A 27 -8.35 -2.96 9.36
CA ILE A 27 -8.18 -4.39 9.64
C ILE A 27 -8.77 -4.75 11.01
N GLU A 28 -8.51 -3.94 12.03
CA GLU A 28 -9.10 -4.17 13.35
C GLU A 28 -10.63 -4.07 13.32
N GLY A 29 -11.18 -3.12 12.55
CA GLY A 29 -12.62 -3.03 12.26
C GLY A 29 -13.17 -4.31 11.63
N MET A 30 -12.52 -4.81 10.57
CA MET A 30 -12.90 -6.06 9.91
C MET A 30 -12.86 -7.26 10.86
N ARG A 31 -11.81 -7.38 11.68
CA ARG A 31 -11.71 -8.47 12.69
C ARG A 31 -12.87 -8.44 13.67
N GLY A 32 -13.20 -7.26 14.20
CA GLY A 32 -14.30 -7.10 15.14
C GLY A 32 -15.67 -7.44 14.53
N LEU A 33 -15.88 -7.11 13.25
CA LEU A 33 -17.11 -7.46 12.52
C LEU A 33 -17.19 -8.96 12.21
N LEU A 34 -16.07 -9.60 11.87
CA LEU A 34 -15.99 -11.05 11.64
C LEU A 34 -16.31 -11.83 12.92
N GLU A 35 -15.76 -11.44 14.06
CA GLU A 35 -16.03 -12.06 15.36
C GLU A 35 -17.52 -12.02 15.72
N LYS A 36 -18.19 -10.90 15.41
CA LYS A 36 -19.63 -10.71 15.63
C LYS A 36 -20.50 -11.33 14.54
N LYS A 37 -19.90 -11.84 13.45
CA LYS A 37 -20.58 -12.38 12.26
C LYS A 37 -21.49 -11.36 11.57
N GLU A 38 -21.10 -10.09 11.61
CA GLU A 38 -21.81 -8.99 10.95
C GLU A 38 -21.38 -8.85 9.49
N TYR A 39 -21.69 -9.85 8.66
CA TYR A 39 -21.10 -10.00 7.32
C TYR A 39 -21.46 -8.88 6.33
N ALA A 40 -22.64 -8.25 6.46
CA ALA A 40 -23.01 -7.12 5.62
C ALA A 40 -22.09 -5.91 5.86
N HIS A 41 -21.91 -5.52 7.13
CA HIS A 41 -20.98 -4.45 7.50
C HIS A 41 -19.53 -4.83 7.21
N LEU A 42 -19.17 -6.12 7.38
CA LEU A 42 -17.84 -6.59 7.05
C LEU A 42 -17.53 -6.46 5.55
N ALA A 43 -18.50 -6.75 4.68
CA ALA A 43 -18.34 -6.53 3.24
C ALA A 43 -18.09 -5.05 2.92
N GLU A 44 -18.87 -4.14 3.51
CA GLU A 44 -18.66 -2.69 3.36
C GLU A 44 -17.27 -2.25 3.85
N GLU A 45 -16.80 -2.80 4.98
CA GLU A 45 -15.48 -2.47 5.52
C GLU A 45 -14.34 -3.03 4.65
N VAL A 46 -14.51 -4.22 4.05
CA VAL A 46 -13.57 -4.78 3.08
C VAL A 46 -13.49 -3.90 1.83
N ASP A 47 -14.62 -3.47 1.28
CA ASP A 47 -14.66 -2.57 0.12
C ASP A 47 -13.98 -1.23 0.46
N SER A 48 -14.28 -0.65 1.63
CA SER A 48 -13.63 0.55 2.16
C SER A 48 -12.11 0.39 2.30
N PHE A 49 -11.62 -0.79 2.72
CA PHE A 49 -10.19 -1.08 2.77
C PHE A 49 -9.56 -1.14 1.38
N ILE A 50 -10.21 -1.80 0.42
CA ILE A 50 -9.73 -1.87 -0.97
C ILE A 50 -9.63 -0.46 -1.55
N GLU A 51 -10.68 0.35 -1.40
CA GLU A 51 -10.69 1.75 -1.84
C GLU A 51 -9.59 2.58 -1.17
N PHE A 52 -9.33 2.34 0.11
CA PHE A 52 -8.24 3.00 0.83
C PHE A 52 -6.87 2.62 0.24
N VAL A 53 -6.61 1.33 0.01
CA VAL A 53 -5.36 0.86 -0.58
C VAL A 53 -5.17 1.48 -1.97
N GLU A 54 -6.18 1.39 -2.83
CA GLU A 54 -6.10 1.92 -4.19
C GLU A 54 -5.97 3.45 -4.21
N GLY A 55 -6.79 4.16 -3.43
CA GLY A 55 -6.85 5.62 -3.44
C GLY A 55 -5.75 6.33 -2.64
N LYS A 56 -5.04 5.62 -1.76
CA LYS A 56 -3.96 6.21 -0.94
C LYS A 56 -2.61 5.59 -1.23
N ILE A 57 -2.48 4.27 -1.09
CA ILE A 57 -1.19 3.58 -1.22
C ILE A 57 -0.80 3.48 -2.69
N ILE A 58 -1.70 3.00 -3.56
CA ILE A 58 -1.38 2.83 -4.97
C ILE A 58 -1.26 4.18 -5.71
N VAL A 59 -2.09 5.17 -5.39
CA VAL A 59 -1.92 6.53 -5.95
C VAL A 59 -0.57 7.16 -5.55
N HIS A 60 -0.10 6.92 -4.33
CA HIS A 60 1.23 7.36 -3.87
C HIS A 60 2.32 6.67 -4.68
N ALA A 61 2.26 5.34 -4.79
CA ALA A 61 3.15 4.52 -5.62
C ALA A 61 3.21 5.00 -7.08
N ASP A 62 2.05 5.23 -7.70
CA ASP A 62 1.96 5.71 -9.09
C ASP A 62 2.67 7.06 -9.25
N THR A 63 2.58 7.94 -8.25
CA THR A 63 3.23 9.26 -8.26
C THR A 63 4.76 9.15 -8.17
N GLU A 64 5.27 8.16 -7.45
CA GLU A 64 6.71 7.88 -7.34
C GLU A 64 7.30 7.31 -8.63
N GLU A 65 6.50 6.47 -9.31
CA GLU A 65 6.83 5.77 -10.55
C GLU A 65 6.67 6.64 -11.81
N GLU A 66 6.10 7.85 -11.73
CA GLU A 66 5.94 8.74 -12.89
C GLU A 66 7.28 8.99 -13.63
N GLU A 67 7.21 9.39 -14.91
CA GLU A 67 8.38 9.70 -15.73
C GLU A 67 9.31 10.76 -15.10
N ASN A 68 8.77 11.67 -14.29
CA ASN A 68 9.55 12.64 -13.50
C ASN A 68 9.37 12.44 -11.99
N GLY A 69 8.98 11.21 -11.64
CA GLY A 69 8.75 10.62 -10.33
C GLY A 69 9.99 10.62 -9.43
N LEU A 70 9.81 10.18 -8.19
CA LEU A 70 10.92 9.97 -7.25
C LEU A 70 11.93 8.97 -7.83
N TYR A 71 11.45 7.86 -8.39
CA TYR A 71 12.29 6.77 -8.89
C TYR A 71 13.13 7.16 -10.10
N THR A 72 12.51 7.79 -11.09
CA THR A 72 13.24 8.25 -12.28
C THR A 72 14.33 9.26 -11.92
N VAL A 73 14.05 10.15 -10.96
CA VAL A 73 15.01 11.14 -10.49
C VAL A 73 16.13 10.49 -9.66
N ALA A 74 15.81 9.53 -8.80
CA ALA A 74 16.79 8.80 -8.00
C ALA A 74 17.80 8.06 -8.90
N VAL A 75 17.34 7.27 -9.87
CA VAL A 75 18.20 6.53 -10.79
C VAL A 75 19.01 7.46 -11.71
N LYS A 76 18.44 8.60 -12.11
CA LYS A 76 19.17 9.60 -12.90
C LYS A 76 20.33 10.22 -12.11
N ASN A 77 20.13 10.46 -10.82
CA ASN A 77 21.14 11.03 -9.93
C ASN A 77 22.21 9.99 -9.54
N ASP A 78 21.77 8.76 -9.27
CA ASP A 78 22.64 7.61 -8.99
C ASP A 78 22.16 6.35 -9.73
N PRO A 79 22.78 6.00 -10.86
CA PRO A 79 22.45 4.80 -11.62
C PRO A 79 22.61 3.49 -10.83
N GLY A 80 23.39 3.49 -9.74
CA GLY A 80 23.55 2.33 -8.86
C GLY A 80 22.27 1.94 -8.12
N LEU A 81 21.28 2.84 -8.04
CA LEU A 81 19.99 2.59 -7.40
C LEU A 81 19.01 1.80 -8.29
N HIS A 82 19.36 1.52 -9.56
CA HIS A 82 18.47 0.87 -10.52
C HIS A 82 17.79 -0.38 -9.95
N ASP A 83 18.58 -1.35 -9.46
CA ASP A 83 18.04 -2.63 -8.99
C ASP A 83 17.20 -2.47 -7.72
N LYS A 84 17.58 -1.53 -6.84
CA LYS A 84 16.77 -1.20 -5.64
C LYS A 84 15.41 -0.65 -6.05
N VAL A 85 15.36 0.29 -7.00
CA VAL A 85 14.11 0.84 -7.54
C VAL A 85 13.26 -0.24 -8.19
N GLN A 86 13.86 -1.18 -8.94
CA GLN A 86 13.09 -2.30 -9.50
C GLN A 86 12.44 -3.19 -8.43
N HIS A 87 13.09 -3.39 -7.29
CA HIS A 87 12.48 -4.09 -6.15
C HIS A 87 11.32 -3.29 -5.52
N LEU A 88 11.47 -1.98 -5.36
CA LEU A 88 10.41 -1.12 -4.83
C LEU A 88 9.15 -1.13 -5.72
N ILE A 89 9.33 -1.00 -7.04
CA ILE A 89 8.24 -1.14 -8.03
C ILE A 89 7.59 -2.52 -7.94
N ARG A 90 8.39 -3.58 -7.76
CA ARG A 90 7.87 -4.94 -7.61
C ARG A 90 7.00 -5.07 -6.36
N ASP A 91 7.34 -4.41 -5.26
CA ASP A 91 6.53 -4.42 -4.04
C ASP A 91 5.18 -3.72 -4.27
N HIS A 92 5.15 -2.60 -5.01
CA HIS A 92 3.90 -1.97 -5.45
C HIS A 92 3.03 -2.94 -6.26
N ASP A 93 3.61 -3.66 -7.21
CA ASP A 93 2.88 -4.66 -8.00
C ASP A 93 2.33 -5.79 -7.14
N ILE A 94 3.06 -6.24 -6.12
CA ILE A 94 2.56 -7.25 -5.19
C ILE A 94 1.34 -6.71 -4.45
N MET A 95 1.37 -5.46 -3.96
CA MET A 95 0.20 -4.84 -3.33
C MET A 95 -0.99 -4.72 -4.28
N ARG A 96 -0.77 -4.31 -5.54
CA ARG A 96 -1.81 -4.27 -6.59
C ARG A 96 -2.41 -5.66 -6.84
N ILE A 97 -1.58 -6.71 -6.91
CA ILE A 97 -2.01 -8.10 -7.08
C ILE A 97 -2.89 -8.55 -5.91
N ILE A 98 -2.49 -8.25 -4.67
CA ILE A 98 -3.25 -8.64 -3.48
C ILE A 98 -4.59 -7.89 -3.43
N ALA A 99 -4.62 -6.59 -3.69
CA ALA A 99 -5.86 -5.82 -3.80
C ALA A 99 -6.80 -6.39 -4.89
N GLY A 100 -6.24 -6.81 -6.02
CA GLY A 100 -6.98 -7.54 -7.07
C GLY A 100 -7.61 -8.84 -6.55
N LYS A 101 -6.84 -9.64 -5.80
CA LYS A 101 -7.35 -10.88 -5.18
C LYS A 101 -8.48 -10.60 -4.19
N MET A 102 -8.38 -9.53 -3.39
CA MET A 102 -9.45 -9.14 -2.46
C MET A 102 -10.73 -8.78 -3.20
N LYS A 103 -10.62 -7.98 -4.27
CA LYS A 103 -11.76 -7.62 -5.12
C LYS A 103 -12.44 -8.84 -5.74
N ASP A 104 -11.68 -9.83 -6.16
CA ASP A 104 -12.24 -11.07 -6.71
C ASP A 104 -12.90 -11.93 -5.63
N GLU A 105 -12.31 -12.01 -4.44
CA GLU A 105 -12.83 -12.80 -3.32
C GLU A 105 -14.16 -12.23 -2.78
N ILE A 106 -14.25 -10.90 -2.56
CA ILE A 106 -15.46 -10.27 -2.03
C ILE A 106 -16.67 -10.36 -2.98
N ARG A 107 -16.42 -10.54 -4.28
CA ARG A 107 -17.48 -10.69 -5.31
C ARG A 107 -18.04 -12.12 -5.44
N ARG A 108 -17.50 -13.08 -4.70
CA ARG A 108 -18.00 -14.46 -4.72
C ARG A 108 -19.39 -14.54 -4.09
N GLU A 109 -20.15 -15.58 -4.44
CA GLU A 109 -21.45 -15.86 -3.81
C GLU A 109 -21.33 -16.11 -2.31
N ASP A 110 -20.22 -16.75 -1.89
CA ASP A 110 -19.85 -16.98 -0.50
C ASP A 110 -18.37 -16.56 -0.31
N PRO A 111 -18.11 -15.29 0.06
CA PRO A 111 -16.76 -14.79 0.29
C PRO A 111 -16.11 -15.40 1.53
N ASP A 112 -14.84 -15.80 1.42
CA ASP A 112 -14.02 -16.15 2.57
C ASP A 112 -13.50 -14.88 3.26
N TYR A 113 -14.26 -14.40 4.25
CA TYR A 113 -13.91 -13.22 5.02
C TYR A 113 -12.62 -13.35 5.84
N GLN A 114 -12.23 -14.56 6.24
CA GLN A 114 -10.95 -14.74 6.92
C GLN A 114 -9.81 -14.55 5.92
N GLN A 115 -9.95 -15.11 4.71
CA GLN A 115 -8.98 -14.94 3.63
C GLN A 115 -8.84 -13.48 3.18
N LEU A 116 -9.94 -12.71 3.18
CA LEU A 116 -9.93 -11.27 2.90
C LEU A 116 -9.10 -10.49 3.94
N ILE A 117 -9.26 -10.81 5.22
CA ILE A 117 -8.44 -10.22 6.29
C ILE A 117 -6.97 -10.64 6.12
N ASP A 118 -6.69 -11.89 5.76
CA ASP A 118 -5.32 -12.36 5.53
C ASP A 118 -4.64 -11.65 4.35
N PHE A 119 -5.39 -11.38 3.27
CA PHE A 119 -4.92 -10.52 2.18
C PHE A 119 -4.67 -9.09 2.66
N ALA A 120 -5.57 -8.50 3.44
CA ALA A 120 -5.39 -7.15 3.98
C ALA A 120 -4.10 -7.06 4.83
N ASN A 121 -3.85 -8.04 5.71
CA ASN A 121 -2.60 -8.12 6.48
C ASN A 121 -1.37 -8.24 5.57
N SER A 122 -1.48 -9.01 4.49
CA SER A 122 -0.39 -9.19 3.52
C SER A 122 -0.01 -7.87 2.83
N VAL A 123 -1.00 -7.05 2.46
CA VAL A 123 -0.75 -5.69 1.91
C VAL A 123 0.04 -4.87 2.92
N ILE A 124 -0.38 -4.86 4.19
CA ILE A 124 0.30 -4.08 5.24
C ILE A 124 1.74 -4.53 5.46
N ILE A 125 2.00 -5.83 5.48
CA ILE A 125 3.34 -6.36 5.67
C ILE A 125 4.26 -5.94 4.52
N VAL A 126 3.78 -6.03 3.27
CA VAL A 126 4.54 -5.58 2.11
C VAL A 126 4.77 -4.07 2.17
N ASN A 127 3.74 -3.28 2.47
CA ASN A 127 3.85 -1.83 2.57
C ASN A 127 4.84 -1.40 3.65
N GLU A 128 4.85 -2.04 4.82
CA GLU A 128 5.78 -1.70 5.91
C GLU A 128 7.24 -2.00 5.54
N ILE A 129 7.48 -3.11 4.84
CA ILE A 129 8.81 -3.47 4.33
C ILE A 129 9.25 -2.49 3.24
N HIS A 130 8.37 -2.22 2.28
CA HIS A 130 8.59 -1.31 1.17
C HIS A 130 8.94 0.09 1.68
N SER A 131 8.07 0.68 2.52
CA SER A 131 8.24 2.04 3.04
C SER A 131 9.57 2.23 3.76
N ARG A 132 9.99 1.26 4.59
CA ARG A 132 11.30 1.30 5.24
C ARG A 132 12.43 1.31 4.21
N ASP A 133 12.40 0.37 3.27
CA ASP A 133 13.47 0.18 2.29
C ASP A 133 13.61 1.39 1.34
N GLU A 134 12.49 2.00 0.97
CA GLU A 134 12.46 3.23 0.18
C GLU A 134 13.00 4.43 0.96
N GLU A 135 12.48 4.66 2.18
CA GLU A 135 12.89 5.74 3.07
C GLU A 135 14.40 5.69 3.35
N GLU A 136 14.97 4.49 3.53
CA GLU A 136 16.39 4.31 3.79
C GLU A 136 17.27 4.47 2.55
N ALA A 137 16.79 4.03 1.38
CA ALA A 137 17.60 4.01 0.16
C ALA A 137 17.55 5.33 -0.61
N LEU A 138 16.39 5.99 -0.64
CA LEU A 138 16.13 7.09 -1.59
C LEU A 138 16.08 8.48 -0.94
N LEU A 139 15.97 8.57 0.38
CA LEU A 139 15.70 9.84 1.07
C LEU A 139 16.81 10.22 2.04
N GLU A 140 17.18 11.50 2.03
CA GLU A 140 18.16 12.08 2.96
C GLU A 140 17.47 12.45 4.29
N LYS A 141 18.05 12.00 5.40
CA LYS A 141 17.60 12.28 6.78
C LYS A 141 18.09 13.64 7.28
#